data_AF-A0A971DQI7-F1
#
_entry.id   AF-A0A971DQI7-F1
#
_cell.length_a   1.000
_cell.length_b   1.000
_cell.length_c   1.000
_cell.angle_alpha   90.00
_cell.angle_beta   90.00
_cell.angle_gamma   90.00
#
_symmetry.space_group_name_H-M   'P 1'
#
loop_
_entity.id
_entity.type
_entity.pdbx_description
1 polymer ?
#
loop_
_entity_poly.entity_id
_entity_poly.type
_entity_poly.pdbx_seq_one_letter_code
_entity_poly.pdbx_strand_id
1 'polypeptide(L)'
;MIKLKHFFDGSAFVNESGEKVYKFITTDGKKYIIGIKEGLGRKYAMGQKLEPISIPSDAWKTRLGKLYLPAYVAPDAILLMDGLTLYENASLNGILIAKQGNSFQPMGIQNDAATKMILQIPGSLGRDLYTLRTKTVNDDEWLYNEYYDLRPVDKLAVLKPGILTINQNWDNTLYIIPQGDLTFTVPEGGRVIAYDSSGSIVYDSVKDGASAFDKLPQEGYVQFLGNPGASFTVAVN
;
A
#
# COMPACT_ATOMS: atom_id res chain seq x y z
N MET A 1 20.64 -22.81 -42.33
CA MET A 1 21.32 -21.68 -41.64
C MET A 1 20.23 -20.75 -41.13
N ILE A 2 19.91 -20.79 -39.83
CA ILE A 2 18.85 -19.93 -39.25
C ILE A 2 19.46 -18.54 -39.05
N LYS A 3 19.04 -17.55 -39.85
CA LYS A 3 19.42 -16.15 -39.61
C LYS A 3 18.81 -15.72 -38.28
N LEU A 4 19.64 -15.39 -37.30
CA LEU A 4 19.23 -14.58 -36.15
C LEU A 4 18.63 -13.29 -36.70
N LYS A 5 17.29 -13.16 -36.66
CA LYS A 5 16.64 -11.87 -36.90
C LYS A 5 17.09 -10.96 -35.76
N HIS A 6 17.85 -9.94 -36.08
CA HIS A 6 18.20 -8.91 -35.10
C HIS A 6 16.92 -8.11 -34.80
N PHE A 7 16.34 -8.35 -33.63
CA PHE A 7 15.17 -7.61 -33.12
C PHE A 7 15.53 -6.18 -32.68
N PHE A 8 16.74 -5.71 -32.96
CA PHE A 8 17.22 -4.35 -32.67
C PHE A 8 18.03 -3.85 -33.87
N ASP A 9 17.59 -2.73 -34.46
CA ASP A 9 18.18 -2.15 -35.67
C ASP A 9 19.29 -1.11 -35.41
N GLY A 10 19.71 -0.97 -34.14
CA GLY A 10 20.63 0.08 -33.68
C GLY A 10 19.92 1.33 -33.14
N SER A 11 18.63 1.51 -33.42
CA SER A 11 17.82 2.65 -32.99
C SER A 11 16.55 2.25 -32.23
N ALA A 12 15.94 1.13 -32.60
CA ALA A 12 14.67 0.65 -32.10
C ALA A 12 14.64 -0.89 -32.12
N PHE A 13 13.77 -1.45 -31.28
CA PHE A 13 13.38 -2.83 -31.41
C PHE A 13 12.37 -2.97 -32.54
N VAL A 14 12.55 -3.99 -33.38
CA VAL A 14 11.71 -4.27 -34.55
C VAL A 14 11.07 -5.64 -34.44
N ASN A 15 9.82 -5.78 -34.89
CA ASN A 15 9.13 -7.06 -34.94
C ASN A 15 9.47 -7.85 -36.22
N GLU A 16 8.81 -8.98 -36.44
CA GLU A 16 9.08 -9.84 -37.59
C GLU A 16 8.72 -9.23 -38.95
N SER A 17 7.77 -8.29 -38.99
CA SER A 17 7.38 -7.50 -40.17
C SER A 17 8.30 -6.30 -40.41
N GLY A 18 9.26 -6.04 -39.52
CA GLY A 18 10.20 -4.92 -39.61
C GLY A 18 9.67 -3.60 -39.05
N GLU A 19 8.50 -3.62 -38.42
CA GLU A 19 7.92 -2.43 -37.77
C GLU A 19 8.60 -2.15 -36.45
N LYS A 20 8.78 -0.86 -36.12
CA LYS A 20 9.37 -0.45 -34.85
C LYS A 20 8.35 -0.62 -33.74
N VAL A 21 8.72 -1.37 -32.70
CA VAL A 21 7.83 -1.70 -31.58
C VAL A 21 8.25 -1.02 -30.27
N TYR A 22 9.55 -0.84 -30.05
CA TYR A 22 10.07 -0.14 -28.87
C TYR A 22 11.29 0.70 -29.20
N LYS A 23 11.54 1.75 -28.41
CA LYS A 23 12.83 2.45 -28.43
C LYS A 23 13.16 3.06 -27.09
N PHE A 24 14.45 3.28 -26.85
CA PHE A 24 14.90 4.11 -25.75
C PHE A 24 14.89 5.59 -26.15
N ILE A 25 14.46 6.46 -25.23
CA ILE A 25 14.57 7.91 -25.40
C ILE A 25 15.10 8.55 -24.13
N THR A 26 15.70 9.73 -24.29
CA THR A 26 16.02 10.62 -23.18
C THR A 26 15.26 11.93 -23.39
N THR A 27 14.51 12.37 -22.38
CA THR A 27 13.87 13.69 -22.34
C THR A 27 13.90 14.21 -20.92
N ASP A 28 14.12 15.51 -20.74
CA ASP A 28 14.17 16.18 -19.42
C ASP A 28 15.12 15.50 -18.43
N GLY A 29 16.27 15.03 -18.93
CA GLY A 29 17.29 14.32 -18.14
C GLY A 29 16.91 12.88 -17.73
N LYS A 30 15.76 12.37 -18.18
CA LYS A 30 15.24 11.04 -17.81
C LYS A 30 15.27 10.09 -18.99
N LYS A 31 15.55 8.82 -18.71
CA LYS A 31 15.63 7.76 -19.72
C LYS A 31 14.39 6.89 -19.65
N TYR A 32 13.78 6.63 -20.79
CA TYR A 32 12.57 5.83 -20.91
C TYR A 32 12.75 4.75 -21.98
N ILE A 33 12.03 3.66 -21.82
CA ILE A 33 11.63 2.81 -22.95
C ILE A 33 10.20 3.19 -23.32
N ILE A 34 9.95 3.43 -24.61
CA ILE A 34 8.61 3.72 -25.13
C ILE A 34 8.18 2.62 -26.08
N GLY A 35 6.90 2.27 -26.04
CA GLY A 35 6.21 1.49 -27.05
C GLY A 35 5.83 2.37 -28.24
N ILE A 36 5.87 1.78 -29.43
CA ILE A 36 5.56 2.41 -30.71
C ILE A 36 4.45 1.60 -31.37
N LYS A 37 3.38 2.27 -31.80
CA LYS A 37 2.34 1.70 -32.68
C LYS A 37 2.30 2.53 -33.96
N GLU A 38 3.15 2.17 -34.93
CA GLU A 38 3.35 2.95 -36.16
C GLU A 38 2.05 3.12 -36.95
N GLY A 39 1.26 2.06 -37.12
CA GLY A 39 -0.04 2.12 -37.80
C GLY A 39 -1.08 3.04 -37.16
N LEU A 40 -0.87 3.49 -35.92
CA LEU A 40 -1.74 4.45 -35.23
C LEU A 40 -1.05 5.81 -34.97
N GLY A 41 0.22 5.96 -35.34
CA GLY A 41 1.02 7.15 -35.02
C GLY A 41 1.22 7.41 -33.51
N ARG A 42 1.06 6.38 -32.66
CA ARG A 42 1.08 6.54 -31.19
C ARG A 42 2.40 6.07 -30.58
N LYS A 43 2.82 6.77 -29.52
CA LYS A 43 3.94 6.43 -28.65
C LYS A 43 3.49 6.51 -27.19
N TYR A 44 3.94 5.58 -26.37
CA TYR A 44 3.57 5.54 -24.95
C TYR A 44 4.77 5.06 -24.13
N ALA A 45 5.01 5.68 -22.98
CA ALA A 45 6.09 5.26 -22.10
C ALA A 45 5.74 3.92 -21.44
N MET A 46 6.69 2.98 -21.49
CA MET A 46 6.56 1.61 -20.99
C MET A 46 7.40 1.38 -19.74
N GLY A 47 8.48 2.14 -19.59
CA GLY A 47 9.37 2.07 -18.44
C GLY A 47 10.23 3.32 -18.36
N GLN A 48 10.69 3.61 -17.14
CA GLN A 48 11.57 4.71 -16.82
C GLN A 48 12.76 4.12 -16.09
N LYS A 49 13.97 4.47 -16.53
CA LYS A 49 15.18 4.13 -15.77
C LYS A 49 15.19 4.99 -14.50
N LEU A 50 15.26 4.33 -13.36
CA LEU A 50 15.51 4.98 -12.08
C LEU A 50 17.02 5.03 -11.82
N GLU A 51 17.45 6.09 -11.15
CA GLU A 51 18.82 6.25 -10.67
C GLU A 51 18.79 6.33 -9.13
N PRO A 52 19.88 5.96 -8.43
CA PRO A 52 19.95 6.08 -6.98
C PRO A 52 19.71 7.51 -6.49
N ILE A 53 19.19 7.63 -5.28
CA ILE A 53 18.95 8.90 -4.60
C ILE A 53 19.89 8.98 -3.39
N SER A 54 20.83 9.93 -3.43
CA SER A 54 21.83 10.12 -2.37
C SER A 54 21.32 11.06 -1.28
N ILE A 55 20.20 10.70 -0.65
CA ILE A 55 19.68 11.41 0.53
C ILE A 55 19.87 10.48 1.74
N PRO A 56 20.82 10.80 2.65
CA PRO A 56 20.97 10.06 3.89
C PRO A 56 19.69 10.19 4.73
N SER A 57 19.19 9.07 5.24
CA SER A 57 18.11 9.06 6.23
C SER A 57 18.14 7.77 7.03
N ASP A 58 18.63 7.85 8.26
CA ASP A 58 18.56 6.72 9.19
C ASP A 58 17.14 6.52 9.73
N ALA A 59 16.32 7.60 9.74
CA ALA A 59 14.93 7.55 10.16
C ALA A 59 14.14 6.52 9.33
N TRP A 60 14.29 6.53 8.00
CA TRP A 60 13.60 5.56 7.13
C TRP A 60 13.99 4.11 7.39
N LYS A 61 15.24 3.82 7.81
CA LYS A 61 15.67 2.46 8.14
C LYS A 61 14.85 1.85 9.28
N THR A 62 14.44 2.68 10.25
CA THR A 62 13.62 2.23 11.39
C THR A 62 12.17 1.91 11.03
N ARG A 63 11.75 2.26 9.81
CA ARG A 63 10.38 2.06 9.28
C ARG A 63 10.30 0.84 8.36
N LEU A 64 11.44 0.34 7.89
CA LEU A 64 11.49 -0.81 6.99
C LEU A 64 11.00 -2.07 7.68
N GLY A 65 10.29 -2.93 6.93
CA GLY A 65 9.76 -4.20 7.40
C GLY A 65 8.59 -4.09 8.38
N LYS A 66 8.27 -2.89 8.88
CA LYS A 66 7.08 -2.67 9.70
C LYS A 66 5.82 -2.73 8.85
N LEU A 67 4.79 -3.36 9.39
CA LEU A 67 3.44 -3.32 8.85
C LEU A 67 2.69 -2.12 9.42
N TYR A 68 2.02 -1.38 8.54
CA TYR A 68 1.16 -0.27 8.89
C TYR A 68 -0.24 -0.53 8.35
N LEU A 69 -1.26 -0.31 9.15
CA LEU A 69 -2.66 -0.52 8.77
C LEU A 69 -3.44 0.81 8.73
N PRO A 70 -4.44 0.94 7.84
CA PRO A 70 -5.33 2.09 7.82
C PRO A 70 -5.97 2.34 9.18
N ALA A 71 -5.86 3.59 9.65
CA ALA A 71 -6.50 4.10 10.85
C ALA A 71 -7.54 5.16 10.47
N TYR A 72 -8.45 5.47 11.41
CA TYR A 72 -9.47 6.51 11.26
C TYR A 72 -10.36 6.35 10.00
N VAL A 73 -10.68 5.10 9.66
CA VAL A 73 -11.54 4.76 8.52
C VAL A 73 -13.01 4.99 8.90
N ALA A 74 -13.79 5.61 8.03
CA ALA A 74 -15.24 5.72 8.24
C ALA A 74 -15.92 4.36 7.97
N PRO A 75 -16.98 3.99 8.71
CA PRO A 75 -17.64 2.69 8.55
C PRO A 75 -18.20 2.46 7.13
N ASP A 76 -18.63 3.52 6.45
CA ASP A 76 -19.17 3.53 5.09
C ASP A 76 -18.11 3.73 4.00
N ALA A 77 -16.83 3.89 4.37
CA ALA A 77 -15.75 4.11 3.40
C ALA A 77 -15.51 2.86 2.55
N ILE A 78 -15.26 3.07 1.26
CA ILE A 78 -14.70 2.01 0.42
C ILE A 78 -13.22 1.88 0.78
N LEU A 79 -12.88 0.79 1.46
CA LEU A 79 -11.50 0.50 1.81
C LEU A 79 -10.79 -0.10 0.61
N LEU A 80 -9.91 0.68 0.00
CA LEU A 80 -9.16 0.30 -1.21
C LEU A 80 -7.70 -0.09 -0.91
N MET A 81 -7.33 -0.12 0.37
CA MET A 81 -5.95 -0.30 0.80
C MET A 81 -5.83 -1.42 1.82
N ASP A 82 -5.03 -2.44 1.48
CA ASP A 82 -4.48 -3.39 2.44
C ASP A 82 -3.42 -2.70 3.32
N GLY A 83 -2.85 -3.45 4.25
CA GLY A 83 -1.67 -3.05 4.99
C GLY A 83 -0.47 -2.68 4.10
N LEU A 84 0.30 -1.71 4.58
CA LEU A 84 1.51 -1.20 3.94
C LEU A 84 2.75 -1.76 4.65
N THR A 85 3.70 -2.29 3.88
CA THR A 85 5.06 -2.56 4.34
C THR A 85 6.07 -1.86 3.45
N LEU A 86 7.11 -1.30 4.06
CA LEU A 86 8.20 -0.63 3.36
C LEU A 86 9.43 -1.53 3.24
N TYR A 87 10.00 -1.55 2.05
CA TYR A 87 11.26 -2.21 1.75
C TYR A 87 12.24 -1.22 1.13
N GLU A 88 13.53 -1.47 1.28
CA GLU A 88 14.55 -0.75 0.54
C GLU A 88 14.85 -1.47 -0.79
N ASN A 89 15.08 -0.71 -1.85
CA ASN A 89 15.56 -1.28 -3.10
C ASN A 89 17.04 -1.69 -2.96
N ALA A 90 17.32 -2.99 -3.05
CA ALA A 90 18.66 -3.54 -2.85
C ALA A 90 19.73 -3.02 -3.84
N SER A 91 19.33 -2.49 -5.00
CA SER A 91 20.26 -2.04 -6.05
C SER A 91 20.30 -0.52 -6.22
N LEU A 92 19.32 0.21 -5.66
CA LEU A 92 19.17 1.65 -5.85
C LEU A 92 18.96 2.32 -4.50
N ASN A 93 20.07 2.73 -3.88
CA ASN A 93 20.08 3.44 -2.61
C ASN A 93 19.12 4.65 -2.63
N GLY A 94 18.42 4.89 -1.53
CA GLY A 94 17.46 5.99 -1.36
C GLY A 94 16.13 5.78 -2.09
N ILE A 95 15.89 4.59 -2.67
CA ILE A 95 14.60 4.19 -3.21
C ILE A 95 13.94 3.19 -2.25
N LEU A 96 12.74 3.53 -1.81
CA LEU A 96 11.87 2.67 -1.02
C LEU A 96 10.80 2.04 -1.91
N ILE A 97 10.37 0.83 -1.57
CA ILE A 97 9.26 0.13 -2.20
C ILE A 97 8.14 -0.02 -1.17
N ALA A 98 7.01 0.64 -1.41
CA ALA A 98 5.77 0.41 -0.67
C ALA A 98 5.07 -0.83 -1.24
N LYS A 99 4.91 -1.86 -0.44
CA LYS A 99 4.07 -3.03 -0.74
C LYS A 99 2.71 -2.85 -0.09
N GLN A 100 1.65 -2.98 -0.88
CA GLN A 100 0.25 -2.98 -0.44
C GLN A 100 -0.49 -4.11 -1.15
N GLY A 101 -0.84 -5.18 -0.42
CA GLY A 101 -1.33 -6.40 -1.04
C GLY A 101 -0.35 -6.92 -2.11
N ASN A 102 -0.81 -6.98 -3.36
CA ASN A 102 -0.01 -7.35 -4.56
C ASN A 102 0.57 -6.16 -5.32
N SER A 103 0.35 -4.93 -4.86
CA SER A 103 0.86 -3.71 -5.49
C SER A 103 2.21 -3.31 -4.88
N PHE A 104 3.11 -2.83 -5.74
CA PHE A 104 4.44 -2.35 -5.36
C PHE A 104 4.67 -0.97 -5.95
N GLN A 105 4.97 0.01 -5.10
CA GLN A 105 5.12 1.41 -5.49
C GLN A 105 6.51 1.92 -5.09
N PRO A 106 7.38 2.23 -6.06
CA PRO A 106 8.69 2.78 -5.76
C PRO A 106 8.56 4.29 -5.46
N MET A 107 9.23 4.73 -4.40
CA MET A 107 9.31 6.12 -3.98
C MET A 107 10.77 6.47 -3.69
N GLY A 108 11.13 7.74 -3.87
CA GLY A 108 12.42 8.25 -3.44
C GLY A 108 12.32 8.85 -2.06
N ILE A 109 13.34 8.70 -1.24
CA ILE A 109 13.48 9.51 -0.01
C ILE A 109 13.59 10.98 -0.43
N GLN A 110 12.85 11.86 0.26
CA GLN A 110 12.98 13.31 0.12
C GLN A 110 13.70 13.92 1.32
N ASN A 111 13.38 13.46 2.52
CA ASN A 111 14.04 13.79 3.80
C ASN A 111 13.61 12.77 4.87
N ASP A 112 13.96 12.99 6.14
CA ASP A 112 13.61 12.08 7.25
C ASP A 112 12.11 11.93 7.51
N ALA A 113 11.27 12.84 7.01
CA ALA A 113 9.83 12.87 7.27
C ALA A 113 8.96 12.63 6.03
N ALA A 114 9.56 12.55 4.83
CA ALA A 114 8.80 12.46 3.58
C ALA A 114 9.54 11.67 2.49
N THR A 115 8.75 10.99 1.66
CA THR A 115 9.17 10.46 0.36
C THR A 115 8.72 11.40 -0.77
N LYS A 116 9.00 11.01 -2.01
CA LYS A 116 8.49 11.64 -3.23
C LYS A 116 8.27 10.58 -4.31
N MET A 117 7.29 10.84 -5.18
CA MET A 117 7.12 10.06 -6.40
C MET A 117 8.34 10.22 -7.32
N ILE A 118 8.87 9.09 -7.81
CA ILE A 118 10.04 9.07 -8.71
C ILE A 118 9.71 8.59 -10.13
N LEU A 119 8.55 7.96 -10.32
CA LEU A 119 8.04 7.58 -11.63
C LEU A 119 7.17 8.69 -12.21
N GLN A 120 7.36 9.02 -13.49
CA GLN A 120 6.59 10.04 -14.21
C GLN A 120 5.96 9.50 -15.50
N ILE A 121 5.71 8.19 -15.56
CA ILE A 121 5.09 7.55 -16.71
C ILE A 121 3.56 7.70 -16.63
N PRO A 122 2.92 8.43 -17.56
CA PRO A 122 1.47 8.58 -17.57
C PRO A 122 0.79 7.23 -17.83
N GLY A 123 -0.16 6.86 -16.95
CA GLY A 123 -1.00 5.67 -17.11
C GLY A 123 -0.59 4.44 -16.27
N SER A 124 0.59 4.44 -15.64
CA SER A 124 1.01 3.40 -14.68
C SER A 124 1.20 4.00 -13.27
N LEU A 125 2.09 3.42 -12.46
CA LEU A 125 2.47 3.90 -11.13
C LEU A 125 2.96 5.36 -11.06
N GLY A 126 3.09 6.08 -12.17
CA GLY A 126 3.42 7.50 -12.19
C GLY A 126 2.22 8.46 -12.32
N ARG A 127 1.00 7.93 -12.52
CA ARG A 127 -0.23 8.75 -12.64
C ARG A 127 -0.69 9.25 -11.27
N ASP A 128 -0.76 8.34 -10.30
CA ASP A 128 -1.29 8.63 -8.98
C ASP A 128 -0.08 9.03 -8.11
N LEU A 129 -0.03 10.31 -7.73
CA LEU A 129 1.01 10.81 -6.84
C LEU A 129 0.91 10.01 -5.54
N TYR A 130 1.96 9.27 -5.22
CA TYR A 130 2.04 8.50 -4.00
C TYR A 130 3.25 8.97 -3.21
N THR A 131 2.94 9.66 -2.12
CA THR A 131 3.94 10.20 -1.19
C THR A 131 3.59 9.73 0.21
N LEU A 132 4.59 9.24 0.92
CA LEU A 132 4.45 8.97 2.34
C LEU A 132 5.07 10.10 3.13
N ARG A 133 4.36 10.51 4.17
CA ARG A 133 4.83 11.47 5.16
C ARG A 133 4.66 10.86 6.54
N THR A 134 5.41 11.40 7.50
CA THR A 134 5.34 10.98 8.90
C THR A 134 4.56 12.00 9.69
N LYS A 135 3.79 11.55 10.69
CA LYS A 135 3.17 12.39 11.70
C LYS A 135 3.25 11.74 13.06
N THR A 136 3.24 12.54 14.12
CA THR A 136 3.19 12.02 15.49
C THR A 136 1.76 12.05 16.01
N VAL A 137 1.29 10.92 16.52
CA VAL A 137 -0.04 10.76 17.14
C VAL A 137 0.16 10.04 18.46
N ASN A 138 -0.17 10.68 19.59
CA ASN A 138 -0.01 10.12 20.94
C ASN A 138 1.39 9.53 21.19
N ASP A 139 2.43 10.29 20.86
CA ASP A 139 3.85 9.91 20.94
C ASP A 139 4.30 8.77 19.99
N ASP A 140 3.40 8.22 19.17
CA ASP A 140 3.73 7.25 18.13
C ASP A 140 3.93 7.92 16.77
N GLU A 141 4.96 7.49 16.04
CA GLU A 141 5.16 7.90 14.65
C GLU A 141 4.28 7.06 13.72
N TRP A 142 3.37 7.72 13.03
CA TRP A 142 2.50 7.14 12.01
C TRP A 142 2.98 7.57 10.63
N LEU A 143 2.63 6.76 9.63
CA LEU A 143 2.73 7.17 8.24
C LEU A 143 1.38 7.73 7.79
N TYR A 144 1.39 8.59 6.78
CA TYR A 144 0.18 8.96 6.07
C TYR A 144 0.48 9.26 4.61
N ASN A 145 -0.51 9.06 3.76
CA ASN A 145 -0.55 9.57 2.40
C ASN A 145 -1.78 10.47 2.23
N GLU A 146 -2.10 10.83 0.99
CA GLU A 146 -3.22 11.70 0.66
C GLU A 146 -4.61 11.14 1.04
N TYR A 147 -4.70 9.85 1.39
CA TYR A 147 -5.96 9.14 1.59
C TYR A 147 -6.10 8.49 2.96
N TYR A 148 -4.99 8.02 3.53
CA TYR A 148 -4.99 7.18 4.73
C TYR A 148 -3.95 7.64 5.72
N ASP A 149 -4.37 7.62 6.98
CA ASP A 149 -3.47 7.53 8.12
C ASP A 149 -3.15 6.07 8.38
N LEU A 150 -1.87 5.79 8.65
CA LEU A 150 -1.32 4.44 8.68
C LEU A 150 -0.61 4.25 10.02
N ARG A 151 -1.24 3.46 10.90
CA ARG A 151 -0.74 3.17 12.24
C ARG A 151 0.16 1.94 12.20
N PRO A 152 1.37 1.98 12.79
CA PRO A 152 2.23 0.81 12.88
C PRO A 152 1.63 -0.26 13.79
N VAL A 153 1.73 -1.53 13.38
CA VAL A 153 1.08 -2.63 14.11
C VAL A 153 1.81 -3.06 15.39
N ASP A 154 3.10 -2.76 15.50
CA ASP A 154 3.96 -3.15 16.63
C ASP A 154 3.61 -2.44 17.95
N LYS A 155 2.74 -1.42 17.88
CA LYS A 155 2.21 -0.67 19.04
C LYS A 155 0.76 -0.99 19.37
N LEU A 156 0.12 -1.91 18.65
CA LEU A 156 -1.27 -2.24 18.88
C LEU A 156 -1.44 -3.07 20.16
N ALA A 157 -2.51 -2.77 20.89
CA ALA A 157 -2.93 -3.60 22.00
C ALA A 157 -3.64 -4.87 21.48
N VAL A 158 -3.54 -5.95 22.26
CA VAL A 158 -4.40 -7.13 22.07
C VAL A 158 -5.83 -6.77 22.47
N LEU A 159 -6.79 -7.13 21.62
CA LEU A 159 -8.20 -6.91 21.90
C LEU A 159 -8.62 -7.69 23.15
N LYS A 160 -9.34 -7.01 24.05
CA LYS A 160 -9.88 -7.61 25.27
C LYS A 160 -11.38 -7.90 25.10
N PRO A 161 -11.91 -8.99 25.68
CA PRO A 161 -13.35 -9.21 25.73
C PRO A 161 -14.04 -8.13 26.56
N GLY A 162 -15.31 -7.87 26.25
CA GLY A 162 -16.13 -6.85 26.90
C GLY A 162 -16.83 -5.93 25.92
N ILE A 163 -17.20 -4.73 26.38
CA ILE A 163 -17.81 -3.70 25.55
C ILE A 163 -16.72 -2.77 25.03
N LEU A 164 -16.61 -2.69 23.71
CA LEU A 164 -15.74 -1.73 23.02
C LEU A 164 -16.61 -0.60 22.49
N THR A 165 -16.31 0.63 22.91
CA THR A 165 -17.01 1.84 22.45
C THR A 165 -16.06 2.71 21.63
N ILE A 166 -16.51 3.13 20.45
CA ILE A 166 -15.74 4.03 19.59
C ILE A 166 -15.66 5.41 20.26
N ASN A 167 -14.44 5.85 20.56
CA ASN A 167 -14.20 7.16 21.16
C ASN A 167 -14.27 8.28 20.11
N GLN A 168 -14.35 9.53 20.55
CA GLN A 168 -14.49 10.67 19.64
C GLN A 168 -13.33 10.85 18.66
N ASN A 169 -12.14 10.35 19.02
CA ASN A 169 -10.92 10.47 18.24
C ASN A 169 -10.57 9.19 17.47
N TRP A 170 -11.40 8.15 17.53
CA TRP A 170 -11.21 6.89 16.80
C TRP A 170 -9.91 6.11 17.12
N ASP A 171 -9.20 6.46 18.20
CA ASP A 171 -7.88 5.90 18.58
C ASP A 171 -7.90 4.41 18.95
N ASN A 172 -9.06 3.90 19.33
CA ASN A 172 -9.28 2.53 19.81
C ASN A 172 -10.02 1.68 18.77
N THR A 173 -9.74 1.91 17.49
CA THR A 173 -10.43 1.21 16.40
C THR A 173 -9.67 -0.01 15.91
N LEU A 174 -8.37 -0.19 16.21
CA LEU A 174 -7.52 -1.24 15.65
C LEU A 174 -6.77 -2.01 16.74
N TYR A 175 -6.78 -3.35 16.65
CA TYR A 175 -6.20 -4.26 17.64
C TYR A 175 -5.53 -5.47 17.02
N ILE A 176 -4.67 -6.12 17.80
CA ILE A 176 -4.23 -7.49 17.56
C ILE A 176 -5.35 -8.44 17.95
N ILE A 177 -5.64 -9.44 17.10
CA ILE A 177 -6.61 -10.50 17.39
C ILE A 177 -6.07 -11.36 18.55
N PRO A 178 -6.87 -11.61 19.60
CA PRO A 178 -6.45 -12.41 20.73
C PRO A 178 -6.41 -13.90 20.34
N GLN A 179 -5.65 -14.70 21.09
CA GLN A 179 -5.73 -16.14 20.95
C GLN A 179 -7.12 -16.65 21.37
N GLY A 180 -7.69 -17.57 20.57
CA GLY A 180 -9.02 -18.14 20.79
C GLY A 180 -10.02 -17.71 19.73
N ASP A 181 -11.26 -18.14 19.89
CA ASP A 181 -12.33 -17.87 18.93
C ASP A 181 -12.96 -16.50 19.21
N LEU A 182 -12.59 -15.51 18.38
CA LEU A 182 -13.12 -14.15 18.45
C LEU A 182 -14.54 -14.08 17.87
N THR A 183 -15.47 -13.53 18.66
CA THR A 183 -16.83 -13.19 18.21
C THR A 183 -17.19 -11.77 18.64
N PHE A 184 -18.13 -11.15 17.93
CA PHE A 184 -18.58 -9.80 18.26
C PHE A 184 -19.99 -9.47 17.75
N THR A 185 -20.60 -8.43 18.29
CA THR A 185 -21.82 -7.81 17.75
C THR A 185 -21.46 -6.57 16.93
N VAL A 186 -22.08 -6.38 15.77
CA VAL A 186 -21.95 -5.17 14.97
C VAL A 186 -23.21 -4.31 15.14
N PRO A 187 -23.12 -3.08 15.72
CA PRO A 187 -24.26 -2.20 15.86
C PRO A 187 -24.70 -1.64 14.49
N GLU A 188 -25.89 -1.04 14.43
CA GLU A 188 -26.35 -0.32 13.24
C GLU A 188 -25.36 0.79 12.85
N GLY A 189 -25.00 0.86 11.56
CA GLY A 189 -23.96 1.77 11.06
C GLY A 189 -22.53 1.42 11.50
N GLY A 190 -22.34 0.28 12.16
CA GLY A 190 -21.03 -0.28 12.49
C GLY A 190 -20.49 -1.21 11.40
N ARG A 191 -19.19 -1.45 11.44
CA ARG A 191 -18.46 -2.38 10.58
C ARG A 191 -17.25 -2.94 11.31
N VAL A 192 -16.92 -4.19 11.03
CA VAL A 192 -15.71 -4.84 11.53
C VAL A 192 -14.93 -5.38 10.34
N ILE A 193 -13.63 -5.07 10.30
CA ILE A 193 -12.70 -5.52 9.26
C ILE A 193 -11.60 -6.32 9.96
N ALA A 194 -11.26 -7.49 9.44
CA ALA A 194 -10.10 -8.24 9.91
C ALA A 194 -9.05 -8.38 8.82
N TYR A 195 -7.80 -8.28 9.25
CA TYR A 195 -6.61 -8.42 8.45
C TYR A 195 -5.86 -9.67 8.92
N ASP A 196 -5.27 -10.42 7.99
CA ASP A 196 -4.31 -11.45 8.35
C ASP A 196 -2.99 -10.83 8.88
N SER A 197 -2.05 -11.67 9.29
CA SER A 197 -0.73 -11.24 9.79
C SER A 197 0.12 -10.51 8.74
N SER A 198 -0.19 -10.64 7.45
CA SER A 198 0.47 -9.90 6.37
C SER A 198 -0.17 -8.53 6.10
N GLY A 199 -1.30 -8.24 6.75
CA GLY A 199 -2.08 -7.03 6.58
C GLY A 199 -3.08 -7.08 5.44
N SER A 200 -3.36 -8.24 4.84
CA SER A 200 -4.39 -8.38 3.81
C SER A 200 -5.77 -8.50 4.44
N ILE A 201 -6.77 -7.81 3.88
CA ILE A 201 -8.16 -7.89 4.36
C ILE A 201 -8.72 -9.29 4.04
N VAL A 202 -9.12 -10.02 5.07
CA VAL A 202 -9.67 -11.39 4.95
C VAL A 202 -11.14 -11.49 5.39
N TYR A 203 -11.61 -10.52 6.16
CA TYR A 203 -13.01 -10.43 6.59
C TYR A 203 -13.47 -8.98 6.61
N ASP A 204 -14.70 -8.75 6.17
CA ASP A 204 -15.40 -7.48 6.28
C ASP A 204 -16.88 -7.73 6.56
N SER A 205 -17.36 -7.30 7.73
CA SER A 205 -18.73 -7.58 8.18
C SER A 205 -19.81 -7.06 7.23
N VAL A 206 -19.53 -6.02 6.44
CA VAL A 206 -20.48 -5.49 5.43
C VAL A 206 -20.55 -6.40 4.20
N LYS A 207 -19.43 -6.99 3.80
CA LYS A 207 -19.33 -7.88 2.63
C LYS A 207 -19.71 -9.32 2.95
N ASP A 208 -19.20 -9.82 4.08
CA ASP A 208 -19.28 -11.22 4.48
C ASP A 208 -20.47 -11.52 5.40
N GLY A 209 -21.02 -10.48 6.04
CA GLY A 209 -22.05 -10.59 7.07
C GLY A 209 -21.46 -10.63 8.49
N ALA A 210 -22.15 -9.96 9.42
CA ALA A 210 -21.68 -9.72 10.78
C ALA A 210 -21.44 -10.97 11.65
N SER A 211 -21.95 -12.13 11.24
CA SER A 211 -21.85 -13.40 11.98
C SER A 211 -20.93 -14.43 11.29
N ALA A 212 -20.24 -14.06 10.20
CA ALA A 212 -19.35 -14.95 9.47
C ALA A 212 -17.97 -15.08 10.16
N PHE A 213 -17.98 -15.52 11.43
CA PHE A 213 -16.78 -15.64 12.26
C PHE A 213 -15.81 -16.73 11.76
N ASP A 214 -16.30 -17.70 10.99
CA ASP A 214 -15.50 -18.72 10.32
C ASP A 214 -14.46 -18.17 9.34
N LYS A 215 -14.62 -16.90 8.92
CA LYS A 215 -13.68 -16.19 8.05
C LYS A 215 -12.65 -15.36 8.82
N LEU A 216 -12.79 -15.20 10.13
CA LEU A 216 -11.82 -14.46 10.91
C LEU A 216 -10.49 -15.21 10.96
N PRO A 217 -9.35 -14.52 10.82
CA PRO A 217 -8.06 -15.16 10.94
C PRO A 217 -7.77 -15.44 12.42
N GLN A 218 -7.09 -16.57 12.69
CA GLN A 218 -6.64 -16.93 14.04
C GLN A 218 -5.53 -15.99 14.56
N GLU A 219 -4.73 -15.45 13.63
CA GLU A 219 -3.69 -14.47 13.91
C GLU A 219 -3.80 -13.30 12.94
N GLY A 220 -3.62 -12.09 13.46
CA GLY A 220 -3.69 -10.87 12.65
C GLY A 220 -4.28 -9.72 13.44
N TYR A 221 -5.07 -8.91 12.76
CA TYR A 221 -5.54 -7.65 13.27
C TYR A 221 -7.04 -7.48 13.02
N VAL A 222 -7.71 -6.76 13.90
CA VAL A 222 -9.14 -6.48 13.77
C VAL A 222 -9.40 -5.01 14.02
N GLN A 223 -10.25 -4.45 13.17
CA GLN A 223 -10.64 -3.05 13.19
C GLN A 223 -12.15 -2.92 13.38
N PHE A 224 -12.56 -2.15 14.38
CA PHE A 224 -13.94 -1.81 14.69
C PHE A 224 -14.22 -0.38 14.24
N LEU A 225 -15.24 -0.20 13.40
CA LEU A 225 -15.59 1.07 12.77
C LEU A 225 -17.05 1.40 13.06
N GLY A 226 -17.33 2.62 13.49
CA GLY A 226 -18.71 3.08 13.73
C GLY A 226 -18.69 4.48 14.31
N ASN A 227 -19.79 5.23 14.22
CA ASN A 227 -19.84 6.60 14.75
C ASN A 227 -19.42 6.68 16.23
N PRO A 228 -18.89 7.81 16.72
CA PRO A 228 -18.52 7.96 18.12
C PRO A 228 -19.69 7.57 19.05
N GLY A 229 -19.41 6.72 20.04
CA GLY A 229 -20.42 6.14 20.93
C GLY A 229 -20.99 4.79 20.45
N ALA A 230 -20.77 4.38 19.20
CA ALA A 230 -21.10 3.03 18.74
C ALA A 230 -20.38 2.00 19.61
N SER A 231 -21.10 0.95 19.99
CA SER A 231 -20.61 -0.05 20.92
C SER A 231 -20.73 -1.46 20.36
N PHE A 232 -19.65 -2.22 20.52
CA PHE A 232 -19.49 -3.60 20.09
C PHE A 232 -19.34 -4.46 21.35
N THR A 233 -20.06 -5.57 21.42
CA THR A 233 -19.80 -6.60 22.42
C THR A 233 -18.80 -7.56 21.82
N VAL A 234 -17.70 -7.83 22.50
CA VAL A 234 -16.61 -8.70 22.07
C VAL A 234 -16.48 -9.87 23.05
N ALA A 235 -16.38 -11.08 22.53
CA ALA A 235 -16.07 -12.28 23.31
C ALA A 235 -14.92 -13.07 22.66
N VAL A 236 -14.14 -13.74 23.50
CA VAL A 236 -13.04 -14.61 23.12
C VAL A 236 -13.23 -15.91 23.89
N ASN A 237 -13.37 -17.03 23.18
CA ASN A 237 -13.61 -18.35 23.77
C ASN A 237 -12.43 -19.30 23.55
#